data_AF-A0A947DMH8-F1
#
_entry.id   AF-A0A947DMH8-F1
#
_cell.length_a   1.000
_cell.length_b   1.000
_cell.length_c   1.000
_cell.angle_alpha   90.00
_cell.angle_beta   90.00
_cell.angle_gamma   90.00
#
_symmetry.space_group_name_H-M   'P 1'
#
loop_
_entity.id
_entity.type
_entity.pdbx_description
1 polymer ?
#
loop_
_entity_poly.entity_id
_entity_poly.type
_entity_poly.pdbx_seq_one_letter_code
_entity_poly.pdbx_strand_id
1 'polypeptide(L)'
;MPYGGRWVARTKDGPDSEMTFTVREDGVLVIDHTGVPPALEGRGIAGALMERAIEEAREKGLRIHPECSYVVAAFRRHPDWSDVLA
;
A
#
# COMPACT_ATOMS: atom_id res chain seq x y z
N MET A 1 0.65 20.23 -5.04
CA MET A 1 1.61 19.91 -3.98
C MET A 1 1.63 18.41 -3.77
N PRO A 2 2.69 17.72 -4.22
CA PRO A 2 2.87 16.32 -3.90
C PRO A 2 3.04 16.18 -2.38
N TYR A 3 2.34 15.24 -1.77
CA TYR A 3 2.46 14.95 -0.35
C TYR A 3 2.75 13.47 -0.16
N GLY A 4 3.70 13.17 0.72
CA GLY A 4 4.07 11.82 1.10
C GLY A 4 3.64 11.51 2.52
N GLY A 5 3.41 10.23 2.79
CA GLY A 5 3.06 9.73 4.11
C GLY A 5 3.64 8.34 4.34
N ARG A 6 3.48 7.85 5.57
CA ARG A 6 3.82 6.49 5.94
C ARG A 6 2.74 5.91 6.82
N TRP A 7 2.17 4.79 6.41
CA TRP A 7 1.32 3.97 7.26
C TRP A 7 2.17 2.99 8.04
N VAL A 8 1.89 2.86 9.33
CA VAL A 8 2.61 1.94 10.22
C VAL A 8 1.59 1.02 10.86
N ALA A 9 1.69 -0.27 10.57
CA ALA A 9 0.96 -1.31 11.28
C ALA A 9 1.80 -1.80 12.45
N ARG A 10 1.35 -1.46 13.67
CA ARG A 10 1.95 -1.95 14.91
C ARG A 10 1.39 -3.31 15.26
N THR A 11 2.28 -4.28 15.44
CA THR A 11 1.89 -5.65 15.78
C THR A 11 2.27 -5.93 17.24
N LYS A 12 1.39 -6.56 18.03
CA LYS A 12 1.70 -6.94 19.43
C LYS A 12 2.80 -8.01 19.56
N ASP A 13 3.04 -8.76 18.49
CA ASP A 13 3.80 -10.01 18.48
C ASP A 13 4.97 -10.00 17.46
N GLY A 14 5.61 -8.85 17.24
CA GLY A 14 6.75 -8.80 16.33
C GLY A 14 7.11 -7.41 15.82
N PRO A 15 8.09 -7.32 14.90
CA PRO A 15 8.54 -6.06 14.33
C PRO A 15 7.39 -5.31 13.64
N ASP A 16 7.40 -3.99 13.75
CA ASP A 16 6.41 -3.13 13.11
C ASP A 16 6.51 -3.23 11.59
N SER A 17 5.38 -3.15 10.91
CA SER A 17 5.34 -3.07 9.45
C SER A 17 5.07 -1.65 9.02
N GLU A 18 5.79 -1.19 8.00
CA GLU A 18 5.65 0.17 7.48
C GLU A 18 5.42 0.17 5.97
N MET A 19 4.63 1.13 5.50
CA MET A 19 4.35 1.37 4.09
C MET A 19 4.43 2.86 3.81
N THR A 20 5.39 3.26 2.98
CA THR A 20 5.51 4.64 2.50
C THR A 20 4.79 4.82 1.19
N PHE A 21 4.22 6.02 1.03
CA PHE A 21 3.55 6.41 -0.19
C PHE A 21 3.79 7.89 -0.49
N THR A 22 3.70 8.23 -1.77
CA THR A 22 3.79 9.60 -2.27
C THR A 22 2.68 9.86 -3.27
N VAL A 23 1.86 10.88 -3.02
CA VAL A 23 0.85 11.34 -3.96
C VAL A 23 1.46 12.38 -4.88
N ARG A 24 1.44 12.10 -6.18
CA ARG A 24 1.88 13.00 -7.25
C ARG A 24 0.78 14.02 -7.59
N GLU A 25 1.15 15.08 -8.30
CA GLU A 25 0.22 16.17 -8.65
C GLU A 25 -0.85 15.78 -9.67
N ASP A 26 -0.62 14.69 -10.40
CA ASP A 26 -1.56 14.07 -11.35
C ASP A 26 -2.63 13.21 -10.65
N GLY A 27 -2.62 13.13 -9.32
CA GLY A 27 -3.56 12.32 -8.54
C GLY A 27 -3.14 10.85 -8.44
N VAL A 28 -1.86 10.53 -8.67
CA VAL A 28 -1.33 9.17 -8.57
C VAL A 28 -0.63 8.96 -7.24
N LEU A 29 -1.13 8.03 -6.44
CA LEU A 29 -0.55 7.54 -5.19
C LEU A 29 0.49 6.46 -5.49
N VAL A 30 1.76 6.81 -5.40
CA VAL A 30 2.88 5.88 -5.60
C VAL A 30 3.23 5.21 -4.29
N ILE A 31 3.27 3.88 -4.28
CA ILE A 31 3.76 3.12 -3.11
C ILE A 31 5.22 2.75 -3.39
N ASP A 32 6.14 3.50 -2.79
CA ASP A 32 7.59 3.37 -2.99
C ASP A 32 8.17 2.18 -2.22
N HIS A 33 7.69 1.93 -1.00
CA HIS A 33 8.22 0.88 -0.16
C HIS A 33 7.16 0.28 0.77
N THR A 34 7.23 -1.04 0.94
CA THR A 34 6.42 -1.78 1.91
C THR A 34 7.35 -2.73 2.65
N GLY A 35 7.69 -2.36 3.88
CA GLY A 35 8.54 -3.14 4.78
C GLY A 35 7.66 -3.97 5.69
N VAL A 36 7.34 -5.20 5.27
CA VAL A 36 6.63 -6.18 6.10
C VAL A 36 7.59 -7.30 6.43
N PRO A 37 7.83 -7.59 7.73
CA PRO A 37 8.69 -8.69 8.12
C PRO A 37 8.13 -10.03 7.62
N PRO A 38 8.97 -10.94 7.08
CA PRO A 38 8.52 -12.26 6.62
C PRO A 38 7.89 -13.11 7.74
N ALA A 39 8.22 -12.84 9.01
CA ALA A 39 7.57 -13.44 10.17
C ALA A 39 6.09 -13.06 10.33
N LEU A 40 5.68 -11.95 9.70
CA LEU A 40 4.32 -11.42 9.68
C LEU A 40 3.66 -11.56 8.29
N GLU A 41 4.42 -11.96 7.27
CA GLU A 41 3.87 -12.39 5.99
C GLU A 41 2.94 -13.60 6.20
N GLY A 42 1.77 -13.57 5.55
CA GLY A 42 0.72 -14.57 5.77
C GLY A 42 -0.22 -14.29 6.96
N ARG A 43 0.06 -13.27 7.79
CA ARG A 43 -0.91 -12.77 8.80
C ARG A 43 -1.87 -11.70 8.27
N GLY A 44 -1.75 -11.33 7.00
CA GLY A 44 -2.62 -10.34 6.35
C GLY A 44 -2.33 -8.87 6.70
N ILE A 45 -1.23 -8.56 7.40
CA ILE A 45 -0.90 -7.16 7.79
C ILE A 45 -0.63 -6.29 6.57
N ALA A 46 0.17 -6.79 5.64
CA ALA A 46 0.44 -6.12 4.38
C ALA A 46 -0.83 -5.94 3.53
N GLY A 47 -1.72 -6.93 3.57
CA GLY A 47 -3.03 -6.87 2.94
C GLY A 47 -3.88 -5.75 3.55
N ALA A 48 -3.95 -5.66 4.88
CA ALA A 48 -4.70 -4.60 5.56
C ALA A 48 -4.14 -3.20 5.29
N LEU A 49 -2.82 -3.04 5.21
CA LEU A 49 -2.19 -1.77 4.79
C LEU A 49 -2.58 -1.43 3.35
N MET A 50 -2.51 -2.39 2.44
CA MET A 50 -2.92 -2.22 1.05
C MET A 50 -4.40 -1.88 0.91
N GLU A 51 -5.29 -2.62 1.58
CA GLU A 51 -6.73 -2.34 1.59
C GLU A 51 -7.01 -0.91 2.07
N ARG A 52 -6.32 -0.47 3.13
CA ARG A 52 -6.42 0.91 3.61
C ARG A 52 -5.98 1.93 2.55
N ALA A 53 -4.89 1.66 1.84
CA ALA A 53 -4.41 2.54 0.77
C ALA A 53 -5.35 2.57 -0.44
N ILE A 54 -5.88 1.40 -0.84
CA ILE A 54 -6.89 1.25 -1.90
C ILE A 54 -8.15 2.02 -1.54
N GLU A 55 -8.62 1.90 -0.30
CA GLU A 55 -9.83 2.57 0.18
C GLU A 55 -9.66 4.09 0.18
N GLU A 56 -8.54 4.60 0.72
CA GLU A 56 -8.23 6.04 0.62
C GLU A 56 -8.09 6.51 -0.84
N ALA A 57 -7.48 5.69 -1.70
CA ALA A 57 -7.36 6.01 -3.12
C ALA A 57 -8.75 6.10 -3.77
N ARG A 58 -9.65 5.14 -3.50
CA ARG A 58 -11.06 5.18 -3.98
C ARG A 58 -11.81 6.39 -3.44
N GLU A 59 -11.73 6.66 -2.15
CA GLU A 59 -12.43 7.77 -1.50
C GLU A 59 -11.96 9.13 -2.05
N LYS A 60 -10.66 9.26 -2.35
CA LYS A 60 -10.09 10.50 -2.89
C LYS A 60 -10.09 10.56 -4.43
N GLY A 61 -10.48 9.48 -5.11
CA GLY A 61 -10.39 9.36 -6.56
C GLY A 61 -8.96 9.33 -7.10
N LEU A 62 -8.00 8.87 -6.30
CA LEU A 62 -6.60 8.69 -6.68
C LEU A 62 -6.37 7.31 -7.30
N ARG A 63 -5.31 7.19 -8.09
CA ARG A 63 -4.85 5.91 -8.66
C ARG A 63 -3.56 5.48 -8.00
N ILE A 64 -3.40 4.20 -7.68
CA ILE A 64 -2.22 3.63 -7.06
C ILE A 64 -1.24 3.15 -8.12
N HIS A 65 0.01 3.62 -8.02
CA HIS A 65 1.13 3.13 -8.81
C HIS A 65 2.07 2.28 -7.95
N PRO A 66 2.14 0.96 -8.18
CA PRO A 66 2.99 0.08 -7.40
C PRO A 66 4.44 0.13 -7.90
N GLU A 67 5.35 0.81 -7.18
CA GLU A 67 6.80 0.77 -7.47
C GLU A 67 7.49 -0.40 -6.77
N CYS A 68 7.03 -0.78 -5.57
CA CYS A 68 7.57 -1.92 -4.85
C CYS A 68 7.10 -3.25 -5.47
N SER A 69 8.04 -4.18 -5.67
CA SER A 69 7.76 -5.53 -6.21
C SER A 69 6.73 -6.31 -5.40
N TYR A 70 6.68 -6.08 -4.08
CA TYR A 70 5.67 -6.67 -3.20
C TYR A 70 4.26 -6.21 -3.56
N VAL A 71 4.09 -4.89 -3.75
CA VAL A 71 2.80 -4.28 -4.06
C VAL A 71 2.31 -4.77 -5.42
N VAL A 72 3.21 -4.86 -6.41
CA VAL A 72 2.89 -5.46 -7.72
C VAL A 72 2.39 -6.91 -7.55
N ALA A 73 3.05 -7.70 -6.70
CA ALA A 73 2.61 -9.07 -6.42
C ALA A 73 1.26 -9.11 -5.69
N ALA A 74 0.99 -8.15 -4.80
CA ALA A 74 -0.28 -8.03 -4.10
C ALA A 74 -1.43 -7.70 -5.07
N PHE A 75 -1.25 -6.72 -5.96
CA PHE A 75 -2.21 -6.41 -7.04
C PHE A 75 -2.47 -7.61 -7.95
N ARG A 76 -1.44 -8.41 -8.27
CA ARG A 76 -1.62 -9.64 -9.06
C ARG A 76 -2.45 -10.70 -8.34
N ARG A 77 -2.40 -10.76 -7.00
CA ARG A 77 -3.21 -11.68 -6.19
C ARG A 77 -4.64 -11.17 -5.97
N HIS A 78 -4.84 -9.86 -6.03
CA HIS A 78 -6.12 -9.19 -5.84
C HIS A 78 -6.54 -8.42 -7.10
N PRO A 79 -7.08 -9.12 -8.11
CA PRO A 79 -7.55 -8.48 -9.34
C PRO A 79 -8.70 -7.48 -9.09
N ASP A 80 -9.40 -7.57 -7.96
CA ASP A 80 -10.44 -6.60 -7.55
C ASP A 80 -9.92 -5.19 -7.28
N TRP A 81 -8.60 -5.02 -7.14
CA TRP A 81 -7.95 -3.72 -6.92
C TRP A 81 -7.58 -3.00 -8.22
N SER A 82 -7.80 -3.65 -9.37
CA SER A 82 -7.43 -3.12 -10.69
C SER A 82 -8.14 -1.81 -11.04
N ASP A 83 -9.22 -1.47 -10.34
CA ASP A 83 -10.00 -0.25 -10.54
C ASP A 83 -9.27 1.02 -10.10
N VAL A 84 -8.42 0.93 -9.07
CA VAL A 84 -7.57 2.03 -8.63
C VAL A 84 -6.15 1.91 -9.17
N LEU A 85 -5.82 0.90 -9.96
CA LEU A 85 -4.48 0.78 -10.55
C LEU A 85 -4.25 1.89 -11.59
N ALA A 86 -3.11 2.59 -11.49
CA ALA A 86 -2.72 3.68 -12.40
C ALA A 86 -2.21 3.20 -13.76
#